data_AF-A0A7V2K7W8-F1
#
_entry.id   AF-A0A7V2K7W8-F1
#
_cell.length_a   1.000
_cell.length_b   1.000
_cell.length_c   1.000
_cell.angle_alpha   90.00
_cell.angle_beta   90.00
_cell.angle_gamma   90.00
#
_symmetry.space_group_name_H-M   'P 1'
#
loop_
_entity.id
_entity.type
_entity.pdbx_description
1 polymer ?
#
loop_
_entity_poly.entity_id
_entity_poly.type
_entity_poly.pdbx_seq_one_letter_code
_entity_poly.pdbx_strand_id
1 'polypeptide(L)'
;MKEILPRIFHILLILLFLFLAQKFLILGLKARGSLSALYWFTMLLFSLGILTILIAPPLSDWVASKFIHSLYFPDIGKVEERLYSLPRSLVKKGEYEEAVKEYEKLLEEDEEDRTARLELAEVLLENLNRPQEAFKHLEILYQTSEDEKEKDFLLARMVDCLIKKGEKEKALTLLKQERKEGKNWIEERIKALEE
;
A
#
# COMPACT_ATOMS: atom_id res chain seq x y z
N MET A 1 -5.61 -19.90 -2.78
CA MET A 1 -4.94 -21.21 -2.50
C MET A 1 -3.45 -21.25 -2.86
N LYS A 2 -2.95 -20.52 -3.88
CA LYS A 2 -1.54 -20.57 -4.30
C LYS A 2 -0.51 -19.99 -3.31
N GLU A 3 -0.91 -19.13 -2.37
CA GLU A 3 0.00 -18.53 -1.38
C GLU A 3 0.13 -19.28 -0.05
N ILE A 4 -0.83 -20.15 0.27
CA ILE A 4 -0.85 -20.87 1.55
C ILE A 4 0.09 -22.08 1.51
N LEU A 5 0.22 -22.70 0.33
CA LEU A 5 1.03 -23.89 0.10
C LEU A 5 2.53 -23.71 0.42
N PRO A 6 3.22 -22.62 -0.01
CA PRO A 6 4.61 -22.41 0.37
C PRO A 6 4.79 -22.14 1.87
N ARG A 7 3.84 -21.44 2.51
CA ARG A 7 3.90 -21.15 3.96
C ARG A 7 3.76 -22.42 4.80
N ILE A 8 2.84 -23.32 4.43
CA ILE A 8 2.68 -24.63 5.09
C ILE A 8 3.95 -25.47 4.92
N PHE A 9 4.56 -25.45 3.74
CA PHE A 9 5.81 -26.17 3.48
C PHE A 9 6.96 -25.66 4.37
N HIS A 10 7.09 -24.35 4.56
CA HIS A 10 8.12 -23.77 5.43
C HIS A 10 7.90 -24.11 6.90
N ILE A 11 6.65 -24.07 7.37
CA ILE A 11 6.30 -24.48 8.75
C ILE A 11 6.62 -25.96 8.97
N LEU A 12 6.31 -26.82 8.01
CA LEU A 12 6.66 -28.26 8.06
C LEU A 12 8.17 -28.48 8.09
N LEU A 13 8.93 -27.70 7.33
CA LEU A 13 10.40 -27.79 7.30
C LEU A 13 11.01 -27.37 8.65
N ILE A 14 10.48 -26.32 9.27
CA ILE A 14 10.91 -25.85 10.59
C ILE A 14 10.57 -26.89 11.67
N LEU A 15 9.38 -27.49 11.63
CA LEU A 15 8.97 -28.53 12.58
C LEU A 15 9.81 -29.81 12.42
N LEU A 16 10.13 -30.21 11.19
CA LEU A 16 11.00 -31.34 10.91
C LEU A 16 12.42 -31.10 11.44
N PHE A 17 12.94 -29.88 11.25
CA PHE A 17 14.24 -29.47 11.78
C PHE A 17 14.28 -29.49 13.31
N LEU A 18 13.26 -28.94 13.97
CA LEU A 18 13.14 -28.97 15.43
C LEU A 18 13.04 -30.41 15.97
N PHE A 19 12.30 -31.28 15.29
CA PHE A 19 12.16 -32.70 15.65
C PHE A 19 13.50 -33.45 15.53
N LEU A 20 14.25 -33.21 14.45
CA LEU A 20 15.59 -33.77 14.26
C LEU A 20 16.54 -33.24 15.35
N ALA A 21 16.57 -31.93 15.58
CA ALA A 21 17.40 -31.31 16.61
C ALA A 21 17.12 -31.88 18.01
N GLN A 22 15.85 -32.14 18.36
CA GLN A 22 15.47 -32.76 19.63
C GLN A 22 15.99 -34.21 19.75
N LYS A 23 15.88 -35.01 18.68
CA LYS A 23 16.42 -36.39 18.64
C LYS A 23 17.96 -36.40 18.78
N PHE A 24 18.63 -35.44 18.16
CA PHE A 24 20.08 -35.28 18.23
C PHE A 24 20.55 -34.83 19.63
N LEU A 25 19.82 -33.93 20.29
CA LEU A 25 20.10 -33.50 21.68
C LEU A 25 20.03 -34.67 22.68
N ILE A 26 19.03 -35.54 22.53
CA ILE A 26 18.85 -36.72 23.38
C ILE A 26 19.98 -37.74 23.17
N LEU A 27 20.47 -37.91 21.93
CA LEU A 27 21.65 -38.75 21.66
C LEU A 27 22.93 -38.15 22.24
N GLY A 28 23.09 -36.82 22.20
CA GLY A 28 24.25 -36.13 22.74
C GLY A 28 24.35 -36.20 24.26
N LEU A 29 23.23 -36.10 24.98
CA LEU A 29 23.17 -36.27 26.43
C LEU A 29 23.57 -37.69 26.88
N LYS A 30 23.48 -38.69 26.00
CA LYS A 30 23.87 -40.08 26.28
C LYS A 30 25.36 -40.36 25.99
N ALA A 31 26.07 -39.43 25.34
CA ALA A 31 27.48 -39.59 24.98
C ALA A 31 28.41 -39.16 26.14
N ARG A 32 29.02 -40.13 26.82
CA ARG A 32 29.83 -39.94 28.04
C ARG A 32 31.32 -39.72 27.71
N GLY A 33 31.65 -38.68 26.94
CA GLY A 33 33.04 -38.37 26.55
C GLY A 33 33.27 -36.90 26.15
N SER A 34 34.45 -36.36 26.52
CA SER A 34 34.83 -34.95 26.26
C SER A 34 34.94 -34.63 24.75
N LEU A 35 35.46 -35.55 23.93
CA LEU A 35 35.53 -35.38 22.47
C LEU A 35 34.13 -35.33 21.82
N SER A 36 33.18 -36.13 22.30
CA SER A 36 31.80 -36.07 21.79
C SER A 36 31.14 -34.74 22.13
N ALA A 37 31.38 -34.18 23.32
CA ALA A 37 30.82 -32.88 23.71
C ALA A 37 31.29 -31.74 22.79
N LEU A 38 32.57 -31.74 22.38
CA LEU A 38 33.09 -30.75 21.44
C LEU A 38 32.46 -30.89 20.05
N TYR A 39 32.29 -32.13 19.57
CA TYR A 39 31.60 -32.42 18.31
C TYR A 39 30.14 -31.91 18.33
N TRP A 40 29.41 -32.15 19.42
CA TRP A 40 28.04 -31.66 19.60
C TRP A 40 27.95 -30.14 19.61
N PHE A 41 28.92 -29.47 20.25
CA PHE A 41 28.96 -28.01 20.28
C PHE A 41 29.16 -27.41 18.89
N THR A 42 30.07 -27.98 18.09
CA THR A 42 30.30 -27.51 16.71
C THR A 42 29.10 -27.72 15.79
N MET A 43 28.39 -28.84 15.94
CA MET A 43 27.17 -29.12 15.17
C MET A 43 26.01 -28.19 15.57
N LEU A 44 25.91 -27.84 16.85
CA LEU A 44 24.92 -26.88 17.32
C LEU A 44 25.14 -25.49 16.70
N LEU A 45 26.39 -25.02 16.66
CA LEU A 45 26.75 -23.76 16.00
C LEU A 45 26.41 -23.77 14.50
N PHE A 46 26.68 -24.88 13.82
CA PHE A 46 26.36 -25.04 12.40
C PHE A 46 24.85 -25.03 12.15
N SER A 47 24.08 -25.70 13.02
CA SER A 47 22.62 -25.74 12.95
C SER A 47 21.97 -24.36 13.18
N LEU A 48 22.53 -23.56 14.09
CA LEU A 48 22.14 -22.18 14.33
C LEU A 48 22.42 -21.30 13.10
N GLY A 49 23.57 -21.47 12.45
CA GLY A 49 23.91 -20.75 11.21
C GLY A 49 22.98 -21.07 10.04
N ILE A 50 22.55 -22.33 9.90
CA ILE A 50 21.56 -22.69 8.86
C ILE A 50 20.19 -22.10 9.19
N LEU A 51 19.81 -22.12 10.47
CA LEU A 51 18.55 -21.55 10.93
C LEU A 51 18.48 -20.04 10.72
N THR A 52 19.59 -19.31 10.93
CA THR A 52 19.64 -17.87 10.63
C THR A 52 19.48 -17.61 9.14
N ILE A 53 20.12 -18.38 8.26
CA ILE A 53 19.97 -18.22 6.80
C ILE A 53 18.55 -18.55 6.33
N LEU A 54 17.90 -19.55 6.92
CA LEU A 54 16.55 -19.96 6.54
C LEU A 54 15.47 -18.96 7.02
N ILE A 55 15.66 -18.38 8.20
CA ILE A 55 14.74 -17.39 8.78
C ILE A 55 15.02 -15.98 8.25
N ALA A 56 16.26 -15.69 7.83
CA ALA A 56 16.68 -14.34 7.44
C ALA A 56 15.79 -13.71 6.37
N PRO A 57 15.46 -14.35 5.22
CA PRO A 57 14.64 -13.70 4.20
C PRO A 57 13.24 -13.27 4.71
N PRO A 58 12.38 -14.16 5.25
CA PRO A 58 11.04 -13.75 5.69
C PRO A 58 11.05 -12.86 6.95
N LEU A 59 12.05 -13.02 7.83
CA LEU A 59 12.20 -12.14 8.99
C LEU A 59 12.73 -10.77 8.58
N SER A 60 13.61 -10.70 7.58
CA SER A 60 14.13 -9.43 7.06
C SER A 60 13.03 -8.61 6.42
N ASP A 61 12.11 -9.21 5.66
CA ASP A 61 10.98 -8.49 5.05
C ASP A 61 10.03 -7.93 6.14
N TRP A 62 9.77 -8.71 7.20
CA TRP A 62 8.92 -8.29 8.31
C TRP A 62 9.57 -7.21 9.19
N VAL A 63 10.87 -7.32 9.49
CA VAL A 63 11.61 -6.30 10.26
C VAL A 63 11.84 -5.04 9.42
N ALA A 64 12.12 -5.19 8.12
CA ALA A 64 12.33 -4.08 7.19
C ALA A 64 11.07 -3.22 7.07
N SER A 65 9.92 -3.86 6.81
CA SER A 65 8.63 -3.17 6.66
C SER A 65 8.15 -2.51 7.95
N LYS A 66 8.40 -3.11 9.13
CA LYS A 66 7.78 -2.65 10.38
C LYS A 66 8.68 -1.80 11.29
N PHE A 67 10.00 -1.96 11.21
CA PHE A 67 10.95 -1.27 12.10
C PHE A 67 12.02 -0.49 11.35
N ILE A 68 12.60 -1.03 10.27
CA ILE A 68 13.72 -0.35 9.57
C ILE A 68 13.22 0.83 8.74
N HIS A 69 12.02 0.76 8.14
CA HIS A 69 11.41 1.91 7.45
C HIS A 69 11.29 3.14 8.38
N SER A 70 11.03 2.91 9.67
CA SER A 70 10.93 3.98 10.67
C SER A 70 12.29 4.46 11.21
N LEU A 71 13.34 3.63 11.17
CA LEU A 71 14.62 3.91 11.83
C LEU A 71 15.77 4.29 10.88
N TYR A 72 15.73 3.91 9.59
CA TYR A 72 16.87 4.09 8.67
C TYR A 72 16.61 5.01 7.46
N PHE A 73 15.36 5.37 7.15
CA PHE A 73 15.02 6.30 6.07
C PHE A 73 14.28 7.55 6.59
N PRO A 74 14.96 8.46 7.31
CA PRO A 74 14.35 9.70 7.78
C PRO A 74 14.09 10.74 6.66
N ASP A 75 14.38 10.43 5.39
CA ASP A 75 14.32 11.39 4.27
C ASP A 75 13.10 11.22 3.34
N ILE A 76 12.21 10.26 3.62
CA ILE A 76 11.02 10.00 2.77
C ILE A 76 10.10 11.24 2.75
N GLY A 77 9.92 11.93 3.88
CA GLY A 77 9.13 13.16 3.93
C GLY A 77 9.74 14.35 3.16
N LYS A 78 11.08 14.41 3.01
CA LYS A 78 11.73 15.48 2.22
C LYS A 78 11.76 15.17 0.73
N VAL A 79 11.82 13.89 0.37
CA VAL A 79 11.73 13.45 -1.03
C VAL A 79 10.30 13.66 -1.54
N GLU A 80 9.27 13.29 -0.76
CA GLU A 80 7.87 13.60 -1.08
C GLU A 80 7.67 15.12 -1.26
N GLU A 81 8.15 15.94 -0.31
CA GLU A 81 8.03 17.40 -0.41
C GLU A 81 8.77 17.97 -1.64
N ARG A 82 9.92 17.39 -2.01
CA ARG A 82 10.67 17.79 -3.21
C ARG A 82 9.96 17.36 -4.49
N LEU A 83 9.43 16.14 -4.56
CA LEU A 83 8.84 15.57 -5.76
C LEU A 83 7.61 16.38 -6.22
N TYR A 84 6.73 16.74 -5.28
CA TYR A 84 5.56 17.56 -5.58
C TYR A 84 5.83 19.07 -5.58
N SER A 85 7.03 19.52 -5.18
CA SER A 85 7.32 20.96 -5.08
C SER A 85 7.17 21.68 -6.43
N LEU A 86 7.62 21.06 -7.51
CA LEU A 86 7.56 21.62 -8.86
C LEU A 86 6.11 21.72 -9.36
N PRO A 87 5.33 20.63 -9.49
CA PRO A 87 3.96 20.72 -9.98
C PRO A 87 3.10 21.62 -9.09
N ARG A 88 3.21 21.55 -7.75
CA ARG A 88 2.48 22.46 -6.85
C ARG A 88 2.90 23.92 -7.03
N SER A 89 4.17 24.19 -7.32
CA SER A 89 4.61 25.56 -7.61
C SER A 89 4.02 26.06 -8.92
N LEU A 90 3.91 25.23 -9.95
CA LEU A 90 3.28 25.57 -11.23
C LEU A 90 1.78 25.88 -11.02
N VAL A 91 1.07 25.06 -10.22
CA VAL A 91 -0.32 25.35 -9.81
C VAL A 91 -0.45 26.71 -9.14
N LYS A 92 0.44 27.04 -8.20
CA LYS A 92 0.43 28.35 -7.51
C LYS A 92 0.71 29.53 -8.45
N LYS A 93 1.45 29.31 -9.54
CA LYS A 93 1.70 30.32 -10.58
C LYS A 93 0.57 30.42 -11.60
N GLY A 94 -0.38 29.49 -11.60
CA GLY A 94 -1.44 29.39 -12.60
C GLY A 94 -1.00 28.69 -13.88
N GLU A 95 0.17 28.06 -13.90
CA GLU A 95 0.73 27.30 -15.03
C GLU A 95 0.16 25.87 -15.01
N TYR A 96 -1.16 25.75 -15.14
CA TYR A 96 -1.87 24.50 -14.86
C TYR A 96 -1.59 23.37 -15.86
N GLU A 97 -1.47 23.66 -17.15
CA GLU A 97 -1.10 22.66 -18.17
C GLU A 97 0.31 22.10 -17.93
N GLU A 98 1.22 22.92 -17.43
CA GLU A 98 2.58 22.49 -17.10
C GLU A 98 2.58 21.67 -15.81
N ALA A 99 1.79 22.07 -14.81
CA ALA A 99 1.57 21.29 -13.61
C ALA A 99 1.04 19.88 -13.93
N VAL A 100 0.06 19.78 -14.84
CA VAL A 100 -0.46 18.48 -15.31
C VAL A 100 0.65 17.62 -15.90
N LYS A 101 1.49 18.16 -16.79
CA LYS A 101 2.60 17.40 -17.38
C LYS A 101 3.59 16.91 -16.32
N GLU A 102 3.89 17.74 -15.33
CA GLU A 102 4.79 17.32 -14.25
C GLU A 102 4.15 16.24 -13.36
N TYR A 103 2.86 16.33 -13.04
CA TYR A 103 2.15 15.24 -12.35
C TYR A 103 2.06 13.95 -13.19
N GLU A 104 1.86 14.05 -14.51
CA GLU A 104 1.86 12.89 -15.41
C GLU A 104 3.21 12.18 -15.40
N LYS A 105 4.33 12.92 -15.40
CA LYS A 105 5.67 12.33 -15.24
C LYS A 105 5.83 11.60 -13.91
N LEU A 106 5.29 12.14 -12.81
CA LEU A 106 5.31 11.44 -11.52
C LEU A 106 4.57 10.10 -11.61
N LEU A 107 3.44 10.07 -12.33
CA LEU A 107 2.67 8.85 -12.56
C LEU A 107 3.32 7.89 -13.58
N GLU A 108 4.21 8.37 -14.45
CA GLU A 108 5.06 7.51 -15.30
C GLU A 108 6.16 6.82 -14.49
N GLU A 109 6.66 7.46 -13.43
CA GLU A 109 7.64 6.89 -12.51
C GLU A 109 6.98 5.92 -11.51
N ASP A 110 5.82 6.28 -10.99
CA ASP A 110 5.00 5.46 -10.09
C ASP A 110 3.51 5.57 -10.42
N GLU A 111 2.99 4.59 -11.16
CA GLU A 111 1.58 4.54 -11.55
C GLU A 111 0.63 4.43 -10.35
N GLU A 112 1.10 3.94 -9.21
CA GLU A 112 0.32 3.77 -7.98
C GLU A 112 0.40 4.99 -7.05
N ASP A 113 1.13 6.05 -7.43
CA ASP A 113 1.25 7.28 -6.64
C ASP A 113 -0.13 7.95 -6.49
N ARG A 114 -0.71 7.75 -5.31
CA ARG A 114 -2.05 8.21 -4.97
C ARG A 114 -2.09 9.73 -4.82
N THR A 115 -1.02 10.33 -4.33
CA THR A 115 -0.93 11.78 -4.10
C THR A 115 -0.81 12.51 -5.43
N ALA A 116 0.09 12.08 -6.32
CA ALA A 116 0.16 12.64 -7.68
C ALA A 116 -1.17 12.53 -8.41
N ARG A 117 -1.82 11.36 -8.33
CA ARG A 117 -3.10 11.10 -8.99
C ARG A 117 -4.23 11.98 -8.46
N LEU A 118 -4.30 12.20 -7.14
CA LEU A 118 -5.32 13.04 -6.53
C LEU A 118 -5.10 14.52 -6.88
N GLU A 119 -3.89 15.03 -6.71
CA GLU A 119 -3.59 16.44 -7.02
C GLU A 119 -3.75 16.74 -8.51
N LEU A 120 -3.35 15.82 -9.39
CA LEU A 120 -3.64 15.91 -10.82
C LEU A 120 -5.14 16.02 -11.09
N ALA A 121 -5.96 15.16 -10.48
CA ALA A 121 -7.41 15.19 -10.65
C ALA A 121 -8.00 16.53 -10.17
N GLU A 122 -7.49 17.11 -9.08
CA GLU A 122 -7.92 18.41 -8.58
C GLU A 122 -7.59 19.54 -9.55
N VAL A 123 -6.37 19.58 -10.08
CA VAL A 123 -5.95 20.59 -11.09
C VAL A 123 -6.81 20.47 -12.35
N LEU A 124 -7.05 19.25 -12.82
CA LEU A 124 -7.91 18.99 -13.97
C LEU A 124 -9.34 19.48 -13.73
N LEU A 125 -9.90 19.27 -12.54
CA LEU A 125 -11.29 19.61 -12.23
C LEU A 125 -11.50 21.10 -11.91
N GLU A 126 -10.63 21.71 -11.11
CA GLU A 126 -10.83 23.05 -10.58
C GLU A 126 -10.18 24.14 -11.43
N ASN A 127 -9.04 23.86 -12.04
CA ASN A 127 -8.27 24.88 -12.74
C ASN A 127 -8.42 24.80 -14.26
N LEU A 128 -8.49 23.58 -14.82
CA LEU A 128 -8.57 23.36 -16.27
C LEU A 128 -9.97 23.07 -16.80
N ASN A 129 -10.94 22.84 -15.90
CA ASN A 129 -12.31 22.44 -16.25
C ASN A 129 -12.35 21.24 -17.22
N ARG A 130 -11.53 20.21 -16.93
CA ARG A 130 -11.45 18.92 -17.63
C ARG A 130 -12.02 17.79 -16.76
N PRO A 131 -13.33 17.80 -16.44
CA PRO A 131 -13.93 16.87 -15.48
C PRO A 131 -13.88 15.39 -15.93
N GLN A 132 -13.82 15.12 -17.24
CA GLN A 132 -13.73 13.76 -17.77
C GLN A 132 -12.38 13.11 -17.44
N GLU A 133 -11.29 13.87 -17.54
CA GLU A 133 -9.95 13.38 -17.21
C GLU A 133 -9.81 13.22 -15.70
N ALA A 134 -10.24 14.22 -14.93
CA ALA A 134 -10.28 14.15 -13.46
C ALA A 134 -11.04 12.91 -12.95
N PHE A 135 -12.22 12.62 -13.52
CA PHE A 135 -13.03 11.48 -13.13
C PHE A 135 -12.27 10.15 -13.27
N LYS A 136 -11.49 9.96 -14.35
CA LYS A 136 -10.72 8.71 -14.56
C LYS A 136 -9.69 8.51 -13.45
N HIS A 137 -8.97 9.57 -13.08
CA HIS A 137 -7.97 9.49 -12.01
C HIS A 137 -8.62 9.21 -10.64
N LEU A 138 -9.75 9.86 -10.35
CA LEU A 138 -10.52 9.64 -9.11
C LEU A 138 -11.13 8.23 -9.05
N GLU A 139 -11.63 7.71 -10.16
CA GLU A 139 -12.20 6.35 -10.24
C GLU A 139 -11.15 5.29 -9.90
N ILE A 140 -9.92 5.45 -10.40
CA ILE A 140 -8.81 4.56 -10.06
C ILE A 140 -8.52 4.61 -8.56
N LEU A 141 -8.43 5.81 -7.97
CA LEU A 141 -8.22 5.97 -6.52
C LEU A 141 -9.36 5.36 -5.70
N TYR A 142 -10.60 5.48 -6.18
CA TYR A 142 -11.78 4.94 -5.51
C TYR A 142 -11.77 3.40 -5.50
N GLN A 143 -11.38 2.79 -6.62
CA GLN A 143 -11.30 1.34 -6.75
C GLN A 143 -10.17 0.72 -5.92
N THR A 144 -9.04 1.42 -5.78
CA THR A 144 -7.87 0.92 -5.03
C THR A 144 -7.87 1.28 -3.54
N SER A 145 -8.68 2.25 -3.11
CA SER A 145 -8.77 2.60 -1.69
C SER A 145 -9.40 1.47 -0.87
N GLU A 146 -8.90 1.26 0.35
CA GLU A 146 -9.52 0.40 1.37
C GLU A 146 -10.20 1.21 2.48
N ASP A 147 -9.88 2.50 2.60
CA ASP A 147 -10.43 3.39 3.63
C ASP A 147 -11.80 3.94 3.19
N GLU A 148 -12.84 3.63 3.96
CA GLU A 148 -14.21 4.09 3.67
C GLU A 148 -14.35 5.61 3.73
N LYS A 149 -13.60 6.31 4.59
CA LYS A 149 -13.64 7.79 4.64
C LYS A 149 -13.05 8.40 3.38
N GLU A 150 -11.97 7.82 2.90
CA GLU A 150 -11.32 8.26 1.68
C GLU A 150 -12.21 7.96 0.46
N LYS A 151 -12.86 6.80 0.42
CA LYS A 151 -13.87 6.49 -0.59
C LYS A 151 -15.00 7.50 -0.62
N ASP A 152 -15.50 7.91 0.54
CA ASP A 152 -16.55 8.94 0.61
C ASP A 152 -16.08 10.28 0.04
N PHE A 153 -14.85 10.69 0.36
CA PHE A 153 -14.25 11.90 -0.22
C PHE A 153 -14.11 11.79 -1.74
N LEU A 154 -13.54 10.68 -2.24
CA LEU A 154 -13.34 10.44 -3.67
C LEU A 154 -14.67 10.38 -4.42
N LEU A 155 -15.69 9.72 -3.86
CA LEU A 155 -17.04 9.67 -4.39
C LEU A 155 -17.64 11.08 -4.54
N ALA A 156 -17.47 11.94 -3.53
CA ALA A 156 -17.94 13.33 -3.61
C ALA A 156 -17.27 14.08 -4.77
N ARG A 157 -15.96 13.92 -4.95
CA ARG A 157 -15.21 14.54 -6.07
C ARG A 157 -15.61 13.98 -7.43
N MET A 158 -15.88 12.68 -7.54
CA MET A 158 -16.41 12.05 -8.75
C MET A 158 -17.79 12.59 -9.11
N VAL A 159 -18.66 12.79 -8.12
CA VAL A 159 -19.98 13.43 -8.30
C VAL A 159 -19.83 14.87 -8.78
N ASP A 160 -18.91 15.65 -8.21
CA ASP A 160 -18.63 17.01 -8.67
C ASP A 160 -18.16 17.03 -10.14
N CYS A 161 -17.34 16.07 -10.57
CA CYS A 161 -16.95 15.91 -11.98
C CYS A 161 -18.18 15.71 -12.88
N LEU A 162 -19.09 14.81 -12.50
CA LEU A 162 -20.30 14.52 -13.26
C LEU A 162 -21.24 15.72 -13.34
N ILE A 163 -21.37 16.48 -12.24
CA ILE A 163 -22.15 17.70 -12.19
C ILE A 163 -21.55 18.78 -13.10
N LYS A 164 -20.24 19.03 -13.03
CA LYS A 164 -19.56 20.02 -13.91
C LYS A 164 -19.70 19.68 -15.38
N LYS A 165 -19.78 18.39 -15.71
CA LYS A 165 -20.04 17.90 -17.08
C LYS A 165 -21.50 18.05 -17.53
N GLY A 166 -22.42 18.32 -16.60
CA GLY A 166 -23.86 18.33 -16.86
C GLY A 166 -24.50 16.92 -16.87
N GLU A 167 -23.79 15.89 -16.43
CA GLU A 167 -24.27 14.50 -16.37
C GLU A 167 -24.96 14.21 -15.02
N LYS A 168 -25.93 15.06 -14.66
CA LYS A 168 -26.67 15.02 -13.39
C LYS A 168 -27.29 13.64 -13.10
N GLU A 169 -27.85 12.99 -14.12
CA GLU A 169 -28.43 11.64 -13.99
C GLU A 169 -27.40 10.56 -13.62
N LYS A 170 -26.18 10.67 -14.15
CA LYS A 170 -25.11 9.73 -13.79
C LYS A 170 -24.63 9.98 -12.35
N ALA A 171 -24.57 11.24 -11.94
CA ALA A 171 -24.24 11.60 -10.55
C ALA A 171 -25.27 11.02 -9.57
N LEU A 172 -26.56 11.14 -9.88
CA LEU A 172 -27.65 10.54 -9.09
C LEU A 172 -27.56 9.03 -9.04
N THR A 173 -27.29 8.37 -10.18
CA THR A 173 -27.14 6.92 -10.25
C THR A 173 -25.98 6.45 -9.38
N LEU A 174 -24.84 7.13 -9.47
CA LEU A 174 -23.63 6.83 -8.69
C LEU A 174 -23.90 6.97 -7.18
N LEU A 175 -24.53 8.06 -6.75
CA LEU A 175 -24.91 8.26 -5.35
C LEU A 175 -25.90 7.21 -4.84
N LYS A 176 -26.90 6.85 -5.67
CA LYS A 176 -27.90 5.82 -5.33
C LYS A 176 -27.27 4.43 -5.19
N GLN A 177 -26.23 4.13 -5.97
CA GLN A 177 -25.50 2.86 -5.88
C GLN A 177 -24.68 2.76 -4.58
N GLU A 178 -24.04 3.85 -4.16
CA GLU A 178 -23.20 3.89 -2.95
C GLU A 178 -23.97 4.24 -1.67
N ARG A 179 -25.30 4.34 -1.79
CA ARG A 179 -26.22 4.59 -0.68
C ARG A 179 -26.13 3.45 0.34
N LYS A 180 -25.74 3.80 1.57
CA LYS A 180 -25.75 2.91 2.74
C LYS A 180 -26.39 3.62 3.92
N GLU A 181 -27.01 2.84 4.82
CA GLU A 181 -27.51 3.37 6.09
C GLU A 181 -26.37 4.04 6.86
N GLY A 182 -26.58 5.29 7.32
CA GLY A 182 -25.59 6.09 8.05
C GLY A 182 -24.80 7.10 7.20
N LYS A 183 -24.88 7.08 5.86
CA LYS A 183 -24.25 8.08 4.99
C LYS A 183 -25.17 9.26 4.69
N ASN A 184 -25.49 10.05 5.72
CA ASN A 184 -26.46 11.16 5.62
C ASN A 184 -26.10 12.18 4.52
N TRP A 185 -24.82 12.41 4.26
CA TRP A 185 -24.37 13.34 3.22
C TRP A 185 -24.77 12.89 1.80
N ILE A 186 -24.86 11.57 1.55
CA ILE A 186 -25.29 11.04 0.24
C ILE A 186 -26.77 11.35 0.02
N GLU A 187 -27.61 11.16 1.04
CA GLU A 187 -29.05 11.48 0.98
C GLU A 187 -29.28 12.97 0.73
N GLU A 188 -28.55 13.82 1.45
CA GLU A 188 -28.61 15.27 1.27
C GLU A 188 -28.20 15.67 -0.15
N ARG A 189 -27.13 15.07 -0.67
CA ARG A 189 -26.65 15.34 -2.04
C ARG A 189 -27.62 14.82 -3.10
N ILE A 190 -28.23 13.64 -2.92
CA ILE A 190 -29.28 13.13 -3.82
C ILE A 190 -30.44 14.10 -3.85
N LYS A 191 -30.96 14.51 -2.69
CA LYS A 191 -32.08 15.44 -2.59
C LYS A 191 -31.77 16.78 -3.26
N ALA A 192 -30.60 17.36 -3.01
CA ALA A 192 -30.16 18.60 -3.66
C ALA A 192 -30.01 18.49 -5.18
N LEU A 193 -29.78 17.27 -5.70
CA LEU A 193 -29.76 16.99 -7.13
C LEU A 193 -31.14 16.55 -7.64
N GLU A 194 -32.16 16.30 -6.84
CA GLU A 194 -33.51 16.01 -7.36
C GLU A 194 -34.37 17.29 -7.42
N GLU A 195 -34.03 18.27 -6.59
CA GLU A 195 -34.51 19.66 -6.66
C GLU A 195 -33.93 20.41 -7.89
#